data_AF-A0A450Z4F1-F1
#
_entry.id   AF-A0A450Z4F1-F1
#
_cell.length_a   1.000
_cell.length_b   1.000
_cell.length_c   1.000
_cell.angle_alpha   90.00
_cell.angle_beta   90.00
_cell.angle_gamma   90.00
#
_symmetry.space_group_name_H-M   'P 1'
#
loop_
_entity.id
_entity.type
_entity.pdbx_description
1 polymer ?
#
loop_
_entity_poly.entity_id
_entity_poly.type
_entity_poly.pdbx_seq_one_letter_code
_entity_poly.pdbx_strand_id
1 'polypeptide(L)' 'MSIPDGDILEGRIPPAKMKLLQAWIELHKEELVADWALAAAGEQPYKIEPLR' A
#
# COMPACT_ATOMS: atom_id res chain seq x y z
N MET A 1 12.45 -2.46 6.64
CA MET A 1 11.20 -2.92 5.99
C MET A 1 10.64 -1.74 5.22
N SER A 2 10.43 -1.93 3.92
CA SER A 2 10.00 -0.86 3.01
C SER A 2 8.56 -1.17 2.58
N ILE A 3 7.62 -0.27 2.90
CA ILE A 3 6.25 -0.29 2.32
C ILE A 3 6.22 -0.32 0.78
N PRO A 4 7.15 0.33 0.03
CA PRO A 4 7.14 0.38 -1.44
C PRO A 4 7.12 -0.97 -2.14
N ASP A 5 7.59 -2.04 -1.49
CA ASP A 5 7.78 -3.33 -2.14
C ASP A 5 6.52 -4.22 -2.02
N GLY A 6 5.58 -3.87 -1.13
CA GLY A 6 4.30 -4.58 -0.99
C GLY A 6 4.41 -6.01 -0.44
N ASP A 7 5.54 -6.35 0.18
CA ASP A 7 5.80 -7.68 0.71
C ASP A 7 4.84 -8.07 1.85
N ILE A 8 4.41 -9.33 1.86
CA ILE A 8 3.63 -9.89 2.98
C ILE A 8 4.57 -10.08 4.17
N LEU A 9 4.33 -9.33 5.25
CA LEU A 9 5.05 -9.50 6.51
C LEU A 9 4.52 -10.69 7.33
N GLU A 10 3.21 -10.95 7.28
CA GLU A 10 2.56 -12.06 7.97
C GLU A 10 1.23 -12.46 7.28
N GLY A 11 0.82 -13.71 7.46
CA GLY A 11 -0.47 -14.22 6.98
C GLY A 11 -0.47 -14.71 5.53
N ARG A 12 -1.66 -14.82 4.91
CA ARG A 12 -1.80 -15.18 3.49
C ARG A 12 -2.87 -14.34 2.80
N ILE A 13 -2.57 -13.92 1.58
CA ILE A 13 -3.54 -13.34 0.66
C ILE A 13 -3.77 -14.34 -0.47
N PRO A 14 -5.03 -14.65 -0.83
CA PRO A 14 -5.31 -15.50 -1.99
C PRO A 14 -4.64 -14.95 -3.25
N PRO A 15 -4.00 -15.79 -4.10
CA PRO A 15 -3.21 -15.32 -5.23
C PRO A 15 -3.95 -14.38 -6.19
N ALA A 16 -5.24 -14.60 -6.41
CA ALA A 16 -6.08 -13.72 -7.24
C ALA A 16 -6.23 -12.30 -6.65
N LYS A 17 -6.32 -12.19 -5.32
CA LYS A 17 -6.41 -10.89 -4.62
C LYS A 17 -5.05 -10.19 -4.55
N MET A 18 -3.96 -10.97 -4.44
CA MET A 18 -2.61 -10.40 -4.44
C MET A 18 -2.30 -9.64 -5.74
N LYS A 19 -2.71 -10.19 -6.89
CA LYS A 19 -2.52 -9.49 -8.18
C LYS A 19 -3.22 -8.14 -8.23
N LEU A 20 -4.44 -8.05 -7.70
CA LEU A 20 -5.17 -6.78 -7.61
C LEU A 20 -4.46 -5.81 -6.66
N LEU A 21 -4.03 -6.29 -5.49
CA LEU A 21 -3.30 -5.46 -4.53
C LEU A 21 -1.99 -4.92 -5.12
N GLN A 22 -1.22 -5.75 -5.81
CA GLN A 22 0.01 -5.33 -6.48
C GLN A 22 -0.24 -4.25 -7.55
N ALA A 23 -1.29 -4.43 -8.36
CA ALA A 23 -1.66 -3.41 -9.35
C ALA A 23 -2.06 -2.08 -8.69
N TRP A 24 -2.75 -2.14 -7.54
CA TRP A 24 -3.11 -0.95 -6.78
C TRP A 24 -1.88 -0.26 -6.19
N ILE A 25 -0.96 -1.02 -5.57
CA ILE A 25 0.29 -0.48 -5.02
C ILE A 25 1.11 0.24 -6.11
N GLU A 26 1.22 -0.36 -7.30
CA GLU A 26 1.97 0.24 -8.40
C GLU A 26 1.35 1.55 -8.89
N LEU A 27 0.01 1.60 -8.99
CA LEU A 27 -0.71 2.81 -9.41
C LEU A 27 -0.59 3.95 -8.38
N HIS A 28 -0.52 3.62 -7.10
CA HIS A 28 -0.57 4.57 -5.98
C HIS A 28 0.75 4.69 -5.22
N LYS A 29 1.87 4.29 -5.83
CA LYS A 29 3.16 4.17 -5.14
C LYS A 29 3.63 5.48 -4.48
N GLU A 30 3.52 6.59 -5.20
CA GLU A 30 3.95 7.90 -4.68
C GLU A 30 3.08 8.35 -3.50
N GLU A 31 1.76 8.17 -3.61
CA GLU A 31 0.80 8.47 -2.55
C GLU A 31 1.10 7.63 -1.30
N LEU A 32 1.32 6.32 -1.45
CA LEU A 32 1.64 5.41 -0.36
C LEU A 32 2.92 5.80 0.39
N VAL A 33 3.95 6.25 -0.31
CA VAL A 33 5.22 6.68 0.32
C VAL A 33 5.03 7.99 1.09
N ALA A 34 4.30 8.95 0.52
CA ALA A 34 3.99 10.21 1.19
C ALA A 34 3.11 9.98 2.44
N ASP A 35 2.06 9.19 2.30
CA ASP A 35 1.13 8.82 3.38
C ASP A 35 1.82 8.00 4.48
N TRP A 36 2.80 7.16 4.12
CA TRP A 36 3.62 6.46 5.11
C TRP A 36 4.43 7.43 5.98
N ALA A 37 5.01 8.48 5.39
CA ALA A 37 5.76 9.46 6.14
C ALA A 37 4.86 10.23 7.15
N LEU A 38 3.64 10.58 6.73
CA LEU A 38 2.62 11.18 7.61
C LEU A 38 2.26 10.23 8.76
N ALA A 39 1.91 8.98 8.44
CA ALA A 39 1.56 7.97 9.44
C ALA A 39 2.70 7.75 10.45
N ALA A 40 3.94 7.66 9.97
CA ALA A 40 5.12 7.48 10.82
C ALA A 40 5.40 8.69 11.73
N ALA A 41 4.99 9.90 11.32
CA ALA A 41 5.03 11.11 12.13
C ALA A 41 3.84 11.25 13.10
N GLY A 42 2.88 10.32 13.06
CA GLY A 42 1.65 10.37 13.86
C GLY A 42 0.56 11.27 13.27
N GLU A 43 0.73 11.71 12.02
CA GLU A 43 -0.26 12.49 11.28
C GLU A 43 -1.24 11.60 10.53
N GLN A 44 -2.40 12.16 10.18
CA GLN A 44 -3.45 11.43 9.46
C GLN A 44 -3.13 11.34 7.96
N PRO A 45 -2.99 10.13 7.38
CA PRO A 45 -2.81 9.96 5.95
C PRO A 45 -4.04 10.36 5.14
N TYR A 46 -3.85 10.61 3.84
CA TYR A 46 -4.96 10.87 2.94
C TYR A 46 -5.72 9.59 2.57
N LYS A 47 -6.90 9.75 1.97
CA LYS A 47 -7.63 8.62 1.38
C LYS A 47 -7.08 8.38 -0.02
N ILE A 48 -6.69 7.13 -0.28
CA ILE A 48 -6.29 6.66 -1.61
C ILE A 48 -7.49 5.93 -2.24
N GLU A 49 -7.79 6.27 -3.49
CA GLU A 49 -8.91 5.67 -4.23
C GLU A 49 -8.67 4.17 -4.50
N PRO A 50 -9.70 3.31 -4.45
CA PRO A 50 -9.55 1.89 -4.77
C PRO A 50 -9.41 1.65 -6.29
N LEU A 51 -8.90 0.47 -6.66
CA LEU A 51 -8.96 -0.02 -8.05
C LEU A 51 -10.43 -0.10 -8.53
N ARG A 52 -10.68 0.40 -9.75
CA ARG A 52 -11.98 0.31 -10.44
C ARG A 52 -12.13 -0.94 -11.29
#